data_AF-A0A9Q3PQM2-F1
#
_entry.id   AF-A0A9Q3PQM2-F1
#
_cell.length_a   1.000
_cell.length_b   1.000
_cell.length_c   1.000
_cell.angle_alpha   90.00
_cell.angle_beta   90.00
_cell.angle_gamma   90.00
#
_symmetry.space_group_name_H-M   'P 1'
#
loop_
_entity.id
_entity.type
_entity.pdbx_description
1 polymer ?
#
loop_
_entity_poly.entity_id
_entity_poly.type
_entity_poly.pdbx_seq_one_letter_code
_entity_poly.pdbx_strand_id
1 'polypeptide(L)'
;MNIKNSSNDSDNQIEIDLDPIHKNQNQNQNQNLITGAGQSILKFDPINQTNQSKQITQSAKVSISPHRLAPLKKAWPQIYSPIVEELGLLVRMNVPARRVELKTSKHTISPASSTLTKAINFLHTFNLGFSPDDALALLRLEEIYLESFEIKDVKALTGDHLSRAIGRIAGKDGRTRFTIENASRTRIVLADTKIHILGSFSAIKIARDAICALILGSPPGKVYNGLRTVAARQRERF
;
A
#
# COMPACT_ATOMS: atom_id res chain seq x y z
N MET A 1 -83.19 -38.13 25.98
CA MET A 1 -81.85 -37.52 25.78
C MET A 1 -80.84 -38.67 25.84
N ASN A 2 -80.71 -39.39 24.72
CA ASN A 2 -79.58 -39.37 23.76
C ASN A 2 -78.26 -39.92 24.32
N ILE A 3 -77.51 -40.84 23.71
CA ILE A 3 -77.65 -41.97 22.75
C ILE A 3 -76.20 -42.55 22.74
N LYS A 4 -76.02 -43.88 22.68
CA LYS A 4 -74.72 -44.57 22.53
C LYS A 4 -74.14 -44.35 21.13
N ASN A 5 -72.82 -44.43 20.95
CA ASN A 5 -72.24 -45.33 19.93
C ASN A 5 -70.73 -45.59 20.02
N SER A 6 -70.38 -46.79 19.59
CA SER A 6 -69.07 -47.38 19.39
C SER A 6 -68.48 -47.10 17.99
N SER A 7 -67.30 -47.68 17.76
CA SER A 7 -66.74 -48.22 16.48
C SER A 7 -65.97 -47.30 15.53
N ASN A 8 -64.71 -47.69 15.31
CA ASN A 8 -63.99 -47.96 14.05
C ASN A 8 -64.08 -47.03 12.83
N ASP A 9 -62.92 -46.97 12.17
CA ASP A 9 -62.66 -47.03 10.71
C ASP A 9 -61.88 -45.88 10.07
N SER A 10 -61.09 -46.34 9.11
CA SER A 10 -60.07 -45.74 8.28
C SER A 10 -60.63 -44.81 7.17
N ASP A 11 -59.69 -44.22 6.44
CA ASP A 11 -59.76 -43.77 5.03
C ASP A 11 -59.95 -42.26 4.72
N ASN A 12 -58.94 -41.74 3.98
CA ASN A 12 -58.93 -40.82 2.81
C ASN A 12 -59.68 -39.47 2.91
N GLN A 13 -59.21 -38.31 2.40
CA GLN A 13 -58.63 -37.97 1.09
C GLN A 13 -58.18 -36.47 1.19
N ILE A 14 -57.25 -35.92 0.40
CA ILE A 14 -57.51 -35.15 -0.84
C ILE A 14 -56.17 -34.84 -1.54
N GLU A 15 -56.17 -35.10 -2.85
CA GLU A 15 -55.16 -34.82 -3.89
C GLU A 15 -54.96 -33.32 -4.17
N ILE A 16 -53.77 -32.96 -4.66
CA ILE A 16 -53.63 -31.90 -5.67
C ILE A 16 -52.74 -32.43 -6.80
N ASP A 17 -53.36 -32.55 -7.96
CA ASP A 17 -52.87 -33.01 -9.25
C ASP A 17 -52.06 -31.90 -9.96
N LEU A 18 -50.94 -32.24 -10.58
CA LEU A 18 -50.19 -31.37 -11.51
C LEU A 18 -49.40 -32.24 -12.52
N ASP A 19 -49.87 -32.21 -13.76
CA ASP A 19 -49.34 -32.88 -14.96
C ASP A 19 -47.85 -32.60 -15.30
N PRO A 20 -47.20 -33.43 -16.14
CA PRO A 20 -45.74 -33.44 -16.35
C PRO A 20 -45.26 -32.55 -17.51
N ILE A 21 -44.13 -31.85 -17.32
CA ILE A 21 -43.43 -31.16 -18.41
C ILE A 21 -42.29 -32.03 -18.96
N HIS A 22 -42.32 -32.17 -20.28
CA HIS A 22 -41.47 -33.01 -21.13
C HIS A 22 -39.97 -32.68 -21.10
N LYS A 23 -39.21 -33.74 -21.42
CA LYS A 23 -37.77 -33.85 -21.68
C LYS A 23 -37.21 -32.73 -22.57
N ASN A 24 -35.99 -32.30 -22.27
CA ASN A 24 -35.02 -31.98 -23.31
C ASN A 24 -33.68 -32.66 -23.02
N GLN A 25 -33.30 -33.54 -23.94
CA GLN A 25 -32.00 -34.15 -24.04
C GLN A 25 -31.01 -33.10 -24.57
N ASN A 26 -29.85 -32.99 -23.95
CA ASN A 26 -28.63 -32.69 -24.70
C ASN A 26 -27.48 -33.46 -24.07
N GLN A 27 -27.06 -34.49 -24.79
CA GLN A 27 -25.82 -35.21 -24.56
C GLN A 27 -24.66 -34.29 -25.00
N ASN A 28 -23.62 -34.21 -24.17
CA ASN A 28 -22.26 -34.23 -24.70
C ASN A 28 -21.36 -34.95 -23.71
N GLN A 29 -20.84 -36.07 -24.22
CA GLN A 29 -19.94 -37.01 -23.57
C GLN A 29 -18.50 -36.51 -23.66
N ASN A 30 -17.73 -36.72 -22.59
CA ASN A 30 -16.29 -37.04 -22.54
C ASN A 30 -15.86 -36.88 -21.05
N GLN A 31 -15.16 -37.78 -20.37
CA GLN A 31 -14.54 -39.06 -20.70
C GLN A 31 -14.21 -39.80 -19.38
N ASN A 32 -14.28 -41.13 -19.46
CA ASN A 32 -13.47 -42.14 -18.75
C ASN A 32 -13.68 -42.42 -17.25
N LEU A 33 -14.47 -43.49 -17.06
CA LEU A 33 -14.39 -44.46 -15.98
C LEU A 33 -12.99 -45.09 -15.89
N ILE A 34 -12.39 -45.05 -14.70
CA ILE A 34 -11.51 -46.11 -14.21
C ILE A 34 -12.21 -46.69 -12.99
N THR A 35 -12.69 -47.94 -13.11
CA THR A 35 -13.24 -48.71 -11.99
C THR A 35 -12.21 -49.75 -11.57
N GLY A 36 -11.77 -49.66 -10.33
CA GLY A 36 -10.89 -50.63 -9.68
C GLY A 36 -11.04 -50.51 -8.17
N ALA A 37 -11.76 -51.46 -7.58
CA ALA A 37 -11.78 -51.84 -6.17
C ALA A 37 -11.96 -50.73 -5.11
N GLY A 38 -13.18 -50.62 -4.59
CA GLY A 38 -13.42 -50.42 -3.15
C GLY A 38 -12.87 -49.14 -2.51
N GLN A 39 -13.18 -47.96 -3.05
CA GLN A 39 -13.12 -46.72 -2.28
C GLN A 39 -14.31 -45.84 -2.62
N SER A 40 -15.07 -45.47 -1.59
CA SER A 40 -16.16 -44.49 -1.66
C SER A 40 -15.69 -43.23 -2.39
N ILE A 41 -16.24 -42.96 -3.57
CA ILE A 41 -16.03 -41.68 -4.27
C ILE A 41 -16.65 -40.61 -3.37
N LEU A 42 -15.79 -39.88 -2.65
CA LEU A 42 -16.19 -38.79 -1.78
C LEU A 42 -16.88 -37.72 -2.64
N LYS A 43 -18.21 -37.72 -2.64
CA LYS A 43 -19.02 -36.70 -3.29
C LYS A 43 -19.14 -35.54 -2.32
N PHE A 44 -18.31 -34.52 -2.53
CA PHE A 44 -18.39 -33.29 -1.75
C PHE A 44 -19.53 -32.43 -2.30
N ASP A 45 -20.46 -32.04 -1.42
CA ASP A 45 -21.42 -31.00 -1.74
C ASP A 45 -20.68 -29.68 -2.01
N PRO A 46 -21.12 -28.86 -2.98
CA PRO A 46 -20.54 -27.55 -3.20
C PRO A 46 -20.64 -26.76 -1.91
N ILE A 47 -19.50 -26.21 -1.44
CA ILE A 47 -19.46 -25.34 -0.27
C ILE A 47 -20.52 -24.26 -0.44
N ASN A 48 -21.54 -24.29 0.43
CA ASN A 48 -22.43 -23.16 0.60
C ASN A 48 -21.56 -22.02 1.12
N GLN A 49 -21.25 -21.09 0.23
CA GLN A 49 -20.53 -19.85 0.46
C GLN A 49 -21.28 -18.88 1.40
N THR A 50 -22.16 -19.36 2.27
CA THR A 50 -22.81 -18.56 3.33
C THR A 50 -21.83 -18.13 4.41
N ASN A 51 -20.65 -18.77 4.49
CA ASN A 51 -19.46 -18.21 5.12
C ASN A 51 -18.41 -17.87 4.04
N GLN A 52 -18.78 -17.13 2.99
CA GLN A 52 -17.81 -16.32 2.26
C GLN A 52 -17.02 -15.58 3.33
N SER A 53 -15.74 -15.93 3.43
CA SER A 53 -14.72 -15.37 4.31
C SER A 53 -15.22 -14.11 5.01
N LYS A 54 -15.37 -14.12 6.34
CA LYS A 54 -15.25 -12.86 7.10
C LYS A 54 -13.96 -12.25 6.56
N GLN A 55 -14.04 -11.28 5.64
CA GLN A 55 -12.87 -10.69 5.02
C GLN A 55 -12.05 -10.20 6.20
N ILE A 56 -10.92 -10.86 6.45
CA ILE A 56 -10.09 -10.62 7.63
C ILE A 56 -9.77 -9.14 7.56
N THR A 57 -10.39 -8.37 8.43
CA THR A 57 -10.29 -6.92 8.36
C THR A 57 -8.89 -6.57 8.83
N GLN A 58 -8.05 -6.17 7.89
CA GLN A 58 -6.69 -5.80 8.20
C GLN A 58 -6.71 -4.38 8.77
N SER A 59 -5.93 -4.18 9.83
CA SER A 59 -5.76 -2.87 10.44
C SER A 59 -4.29 -2.60 10.65
N ALA A 60 -3.89 -1.35 10.44
CA ALA A 60 -2.54 -0.88 10.67
C ALA A 60 -2.56 0.36 11.54
N LYS A 61 -1.50 0.55 12.32
CA LYS A 61 -1.33 1.72 13.17
C LYS A 61 0.02 2.33 12.87
N VAL A 62 0.03 3.60 12.48
CA VAL A 62 1.25 4.36 12.20
C VAL A 62 1.43 5.39 13.30
N SER A 63 2.56 5.33 14.01
CA SER A 63 2.93 6.36 15.00
C SER A 63 3.52 7.58 14.32
N ILE A 64 3.13 8.77 14.77
CA ILE A 64 3.62 10.04 14.24
C ILE A 64 4.56 10.71 15.24
N SER A 65 5.65 11.27 14.73
CA SER A 65 6.62 12.04 15.50
C SER A 65 5.98 13.30 16.11
N PRO A 66 6.26 13.65 17.38
CA PRO A 66 5.65 14.81 18.02
C PRO A 66 5.85 16.14 17.26
N HIS A 67 7.01 16.36 16.63
CA HIS A 67 7.25 17.55 15.82
C HIS A 67 6.35 17.64 14.56
N ARG A 68 5.84 16.50 14.09
CA ARG A 68 4.98 16.41 12.90
C ARG A 68 3.49 16.47 13.20
N LEU A 69 3.07 16.47 14.47
CA LEU A 69 1.65 16.46 14.84
C LEU A 69 0.92 17.75 14.43
N ALA A 70 1.55 18.92 14.58
CA ALA A 70 0.95 20.19 14.19
C ALA A 70 0.79 20.30 12.65
N PRO A 71 1.82 20.00 11.83
CA PRO A 71 1.67 19.89 10.38
C PRO A 71 0.60 18.87 9.96
N LEU A 72 0.53 17.72 10.63
CA LEU A 72 -0.47 16.68 10.34
C LEU A 72 -1.89 17.22 10.52
N LYS A 73 -2.17 17.91 11.63
CA LYS A 73 -3.49 18.48 11.90
C LYS A 73 -3.88 19.53 10.84
N LYS A 74 -2.93 20.38 10.43
CA LYS A 74 -3.15 21.42 9.42
C LYS A 74 -3.44 20.82 8.03
N ALA A 75 -2.66 19.82 7.63
CA ALA A 75 -2.77 19.17 6.32
C ALA A 75 -3.67 17.92 6.33
N TRP A 76 -4.43 17.69 7.40
CA TRP A 76 -5.25 16.49 7.54
C TRP A 76 -6.21 16.26 6.36
N PRO A 77 -6.93 17.30 5.84
CA PRO A 77 -7.78 17.14 4.66
C PRO A 77 -7.05 16.59 3.44
N GLN A 78 -5.84 17.07 3.17
CA GLN A 78 -5.03 16.62 2.03
C GLN A 78 -4.50 15.20 2.21
N ILE A 79 -4.38 14.72 3.46
CA ILE A 79 -3.84 13.40 3.77
C ILE A 79 -4.94 12.34 3.75
N TYR A 80 -6.11 12.57 4.35
CA TYR A 80 -7.16 11.54 4.41
C TYR A 80 -7.94 11.43 3.10
N SER A 81 -8.12 12.51 2.32
CA SER A 81 -8.87 12.49 1.05
C SER A 81 -8.35 11.41 0.10
N PRO A 82 -7.06 11.39 -0.29
CA PRO A 82 -6.57 10.37 -1.22
C PRO A 82 -6.63 8.96 -0.62
N ILE A 83 -6.46 8.79 0.70
CA ILE A 83 -6.54 7.46 1.33
C ILE A 83 -7.97 6.91 1.30
N VAL A 84 -8.98 7.76 1.49
CA VAL A 84 -10.38 7.32 1.49
C VAL A 84 -10.90 7.17 0.06
N GLU A 85 -10.58 8.12 -0.83
CA GLU A 85 -11.12 8.18 -2.19
C GLU A 85 -10.39 7.23 -3.15
N GLU A 86 -9.06 7.25 -3.19
CA GLU A 86 -8.28 6.42 -4.12
C GLU A 86 -8.14 4.97 -3.62
N LEU A 87 -8.01 4.75 -2.32
CA LEU A 87 -7.75 3.41 -1.76
C LEU A 87 -8.97 2.76 -1.08
N GLY A 88 -10.03 3.51 -0.77
CA GLY A 88 -11.21 2.98 -0.08
C GLY A 88 -10.95 2.51 1.36
N LEU A 89 -9.95 3.09 2.03
CA LEU A 89 -9.57 2.74 3.41
C LEU A 89 -10.28 3.62 4.44
N LEU A 90 -10.59 3.06 5.60
CA LEU A 90 -11.08 3.82 6.75
C LEU A 90 -9.88 4.35 7.54
N VAL A 91 -9.88 5.65 7.80
CA VAL A 91 -8.78 6.34 8.50
C VAL A 91 -9.30 7.01 9.77
N ARG A 92 -8.60 6.81 10.88
CA ARG A 92 -8.87 7.52 12.14
C ARG A 92 -7.58 8.09 12.72
N MET A 93 -7.59 9.36 13.11
CA MET A 93 -6.50 9.96 13.86
C MET A 93 -6.79 9.91 15.37
N ASN A 94 -5.96 9.18 16.11
CA ASN A 94 -5.96 9.19 17.57
C ASN A 94 -4.90 10.19 18.07
N VAL A 95 -5.34 11.41 18.37
CA VAL A 95 -4.49 12.53 18.82
C VAL A 95 -3.75 12.25 20.13
N PRO A 96 -4.39 11.78 21.23
CA PRO A 96 -3.67 11.53 22.48
C PRO A 96 -2.62 10.41 22.34
N ALA A 97 -2.92 9.36 21.58
CA ALA A 97 -1.96 8.29 21.32
C ALA A 97 -0.91 8.64 20.25
N ARG A 98 -1.06 9.77 19.54
CA ARG A 98 -0.24 10.20 18.38
C ARG A 98 -0.12 9.11 17.29
N ARG A 99 -1.24 8.46 17.00
CA ARG A 99 -1.32 7.36 16.03
C ARG A 99 -2.41 7.61 15.00
N VAL A 100 -2.13 7.27 13.76
CA VAL A 100 -3.15 7.14 12.71
C VAL A 100 -3.44 5.67 12.52
N GLU A 101 -4.72 5.33 12.64
CA GLU A 101 -5.24 3.98 12.50
C GLU A 101 -5.88 3.85 11.12
N LEU A 102 -5.45 2.84 10.38
CA LEU A 102 -5.95 2.47 9.06
C LEU A 102 -6.70 1.14 9.18
N LYS A 103 -7.84 1.02 8.50
CA LYS A 103 -8.64 -0.20 8.49
C LYS A 103 -9.18 -0.46 7.08
N THR A 104 -9.08 -1.70 6.62
CA THR A 104 -9.64 -2.09 5.33
C THR A 104 -11.16 -2.13 5.38
N SER A 105 -11.80 -1.83 4.25
CA SER A 105 -13.26 -1.80 4.10
C SER A 105 -13.69 -2.68 2.93
N LYS A 106 -15.01 -2.84 2.73
CA LYS A 106 -15.56 -3.55 1.56
C LYS A 106 -15.25 -2.85 0.23
N HIS A 107 -14.91 -1.57 0.28
CA HIS A 107 -14.63 -0.72 -0.89
C HIS A 107 -13.12 -0.65 -1.21
N THR A 108 -12.28 -1.37 -0.47
CA THR A 108 -10.83 -1.35 -0.67
C THR A 108 -10.46 -2.06 -1.98
N ILE A 109 -9.64 -1.41 -2.81
CA ILE A 109 -9.14 -1.98 -4.06
C ILE A 109 -8.24 -3.19 -3.76
N SER A 110 -8.46 -4.29 -4.51
CA SER A 110 -7.73 -5.56 -4.38
C SER A 110 -6.28 -5.46 -4.89
N PRO A 111 -5.28 -6.09 -4.24
CA PRO A 111 -5.35 -6.84 -2.98
C PRO A 111 -5.22 -5.94 -1.75
N ALA A 112 -6.07 -6.15 -0.74
CA ALA A 112 -6.16 -5.30 0.45
C ALA A 112 -4.82 -5.10 1.19
N SER A 113 -3.92 -6.09 1.15
CA SER A 113 -2.60 -6.04 1.80
C SER A 113 -1.65 -5.03 1.14
N SER A 114 -1.65 -4.93 -0.19
CA SER A 114 -0.77 -3.99 -0.91
C SER A 114 -1.29 -2.56 -0.73
N THR A 115 -2.60 -2.37 -0.84
CA THR A 115 -3.29 -1.09 -0.62
C THR A 115 -3.03 -0.53 0.77
N LEU A 116 -3.13 -1.37 1.81
CA LEU A 116 -2.81 -0.97 3.19
C LEU A 116 -1.33 -0.59 3.33
N THR A 117 -0.42 -1.35 2.71
CA THR A 117 1.02 -1.06 2.73
C THR A 117 1.35 0.27 2.02
N LYS A 118 0.70 0.57 0.89
CA LYS A 118 0.81 1.86 0.20
C LYS A 118 0.40 3.02 1.11
N ALA A 119 -0.73 2.90 1.80
CA ALA A 119 -1.18 3.91 2.77
C ALA A 119 -0.23 4.08 3.96
N ILE A 120 0.34 2.97 4.47
CA ILE A 120 1.37 3.01 5.53
C ILE A 120 2.61 3.77 5.02
N ASN A 121 3.09 3.45 3.82
CA ASN A 121 4.26 4.10 3.23
C ASN A 121 4.02 5.59 2.97
N PHE A 122 2.82 5.97 2.54
CA PHE A 122 2.40 7.36 2.39
C PHE A 122 2.48 8.12 3.73
N LEU A 123 1.87 7.59 4.80
CA LEU A 123 1.94 8.19 6.14
C LEU A 123 3.36 8.21 6.70
N HIS A 124 4.15 7.17 6.46
CA HIS A 124 5.54 7.10 6.89
C HIS A 124 6.38 8.16 6.18
N THR A 125 6.20 8.33 4.87
CA THR A 125 6.87 9.37 4.08
C THR A 125 6.53 10.77 4.58
N PHE A 126 5.25 11.03 4.88
CA PHE A 126 4.88 12.28 5.56
C PHE A 126 5.56 12.41 6.92
N ASN A 127 5.61 11.35 7.73
CA ASN A 127 6.26 11.41 9.04
C ASN A 127 7.77 11.71 8.97
N LEU A 128 8.44 11.32 7.89
CA LEU A 128 9.87 11.57 7.68
C LEU A 128 10.22 13.00 7.29
N GLY A 129 9.26 13.81 6.84
CA GLY A 129 9.58 15.19 6.47
C GLY A 129 8.89 15.71 5.22
N PHE A 130 8.46 14.83 4.33
CA PHE A 130 7.96 15.22 3.01
C PHE A 130 6.64 16.00 3.07
N SER A 131 6.40 16.78 2.03
CA SER A 131 5.12 17.46 1.80
C SER A 131 4.02 16.42 1.50
N PRO A 132 2.75 16.65 1.88
CA PRO A 132 1.63 15.80 1.47
C PRO A 132 1.57 15.59 -0.05
N ASP A 133 1.84 16.64 -0.83
CA ASP A 133 1.80 16.60 -2.30
C ASP A 133 2.89 15.68 -2.89
N ASP A 134 4.09 15.70 -2.32
CA ASP A 134 5.18 14.83 -2.75
C ASP A 134 4.91 13.37 -2.33
N ALA A 135 4.33 13.17 -1.14
CA ALA A 135 3.95 11.85 -0.67
C ALA A 135 2.84 11.24 -1.55
N LEU A 136 1.93 12.06 -2.11
CA LEU A 136 0.84 11.60 -2.97
C LEU A 136 1.36 10.88 -4.22
N ALA A 137 2.58 11.20 -4.67
CA ALA A 137 3.21 10.50 -5.79
C ALA A 137 3.38 9.00 -5.52
N LEU A 138 3.60 8.58 -4.27
CA LEU A 138 3.69 7.16 -3.88
C LEU A 138 2.37 6.40 -3.98
N LEU A 139 1.24 7.09 -3.88
CA LEU A 139 -0.07 6.46 -4.04
C LEU A 139 -0.38 6.25 -5.53
N ARG A 140 0.03 7.19 -6.38
CA ARG A 140 -0.28 7.22 -7.80
C ARG A 140 0.63 6.34 -8.66
N LEU A 141 1.92 6.28 -8.38
CA LEU A 141 2.90 5.54 -9.18
C LEU A 141 3.59 4.46 -8.34
N GLU A 142 3.65 3.23 -8.87
CA GLU A 142 4.25 2.09 -8.17
C GLU A 142 5.78 2.05 -8.25
N GLU A 143 6.38 2.77 -9.20
CA GLU A 143 7.83 2.79 -9.41
C GLU A 143 8.57 3.85 -8.57
N ILE A 144 7.86 4.52 -7.67
CA ILE A 144 8.44 5.50 -6.74
C ILE A 144 8.77 4.80 -5.43
N TYR A 145 10.02 4.95 -5.01
CA TYR A 145 10.54 4.37 -3.79
C TYR A 145 10.97 5.47 -2.83
N LEU A 146 11.00 5.11 -1.55
CA LEU A 146 11.55 5.92 -0.48
C LEU A 146 12.81 5.22 0.03
N GLU A 147 13.90 5.97 0.09
CA GLU A 147 15.15 5.50 0.68
C GLU A 147 15.59 6.42 1.81
N SER A 148 16.10 5.83 2.89
CA SER A 148 16.67 6.54 4.03
C SER A 148 18.09 6.06 4.25
N PHE A 149 19.04 6.99 4.35
CA PHE A 149 20.43 6.67 4.67
C PHE A 149 20.99 7.65 5.71
N GLU A 150 21.97 7.20 6.50
CA GLU A 150 22.67 8.07 7.44
C GLU A 150 24.03 8.50 6.87
N ILE A 151 24.45 9.73 7.16
CA ILE A 151 25.75 10.25 6.72
C ILE A 151 26.91 9.38 7.26
N LYS A 152 26.73 8.81 8.45
CA LYS A 152 27.71 7.95 9.11
C LYS A 152 27.98 6.64 8.36
N ASP A 153 27.02 6.15 7.58
CA ASP A 153 27.15 4.93 6.79
C ASP A 153 28.17 5.10 5.65
N VAL A 154 28.33 6.34 5.16
CA VAL A 154 29.29 6.68 4.10
C VAL A 154 30.66 7.00 4.69
N LYS A 155 30.67 7.84 5.73
CA LYS A 155 31.88 8.26 6.41
C LYS A 155 31.57 8.57 7.87
N ALA A 156 32.31 7.93 8.77
CA ALA A 156 32.26 8.26 10.19
C ALA A 156 32.81 9.69 10.40
N LEU A 157 31.90 10.65 10.54
CA LEU A 157 32.20 12.05 10.79
C LEU A 157 31.64 12.44 12.16
N THR A 158 32.40 13.25 12.90
CA THR A 158 32.05 13.72 14.24
C THR A 158 32.16 15.24 14.32
N GLY A 159 31.35 15.85 15.18
CA GLY A 159 31.38 17.29 15.48
C GLY A 159 31.34 18.19 14.25
N ASP A 160 32.33 19.08 14.13
CA ASP A 160 32.42 20.12 13.08
C ASP A 160 32.51 19.55 11.66
N HIS A 161 33.06 18.34 11.51
CA HIS A 161 33.13 17.72 10.20
C HIS A 161 31.75 17.24 9.71
N LEU A 162 30.88 16.81 10.63
CA LEU A 162 29.51 16.43 10.33
C LEU A 162 28.67 17.66 9.95
N SER A 163 28.75 18.73 10.74
CA SER A 163 28.03 19.99 10.44
C SER A 163 28.49 20.59 9.10
N ARG A 164 29.80 20.53 8.80
CA ARG A 164 30.34 20.93 7.51
C ARG A 164 29.82 20.07 6.36
N ALA A 165 29.74 18.75 6.53
CA ALA A 165 29.20 17.85 5.51
C ALA A 165 27.72 18.16 5.22
N ILE A 166 26.90 18.34 6.26
CA ILE A 166 25.49 18.75 6.16
C ILE A 166 25.38 20.09 5.42
N GLY A 167 26.22 21.07 5.78
CA GLY A 167 26.28 22.38 5.11
C GLY A 167 26.62 22.30 3.61
N ARG A 168 27.44 21.33 3.20
CA ARG A 168 27.75 21.09 1.77
C ARG A 168 26.60 20.47 1.00
N ILE A 169 25.82 19.59 1.64
CA ILE A 169 24.66 18.94 1.02
C ILE A 169 23.53 19.95 0.83
N ALA A 170 23.24 20.75 1.86
CA ALA A 170 22.27 21.83 1.77
C ALA A 170 22.75 22.91 0.77
N GLY A 171 24.01 23.34 0.88
CA GLY A 171 24.51 24.52 0.20
C GLY A 171 23.89 25.80 0.74
N LYS A 172 24.23 26.94 0.12
CA LYS A 172 23.63 28.23 0.47
C LYS A 172 22.12 28.21 0.20
N ASP A 173 21.31 28.45 1.22
CA ASP A 173 19.84 28.47 1.16
C ASP A 173 19.21 27.21 0.55
N GLY A 174 19.85 26.05 0.69
CA GLY A 174 19.35 24.81 0.09
C GLY A 174 19.59 24.68 -1.42
N ARG A 175 20.34 25.60 -2.05
CA ARG A 175 20.53 25.64 -3.51
C ARG A 175 21.20 24.37 -4.05
N THR A 176 22.14 23.79 -3.32
CA THR A 176 22.81 22.54 -3.75
C THR A 176 21.84 21.38 -3.71
N ARG A 177 21.07 21.22 -2.63
CA ARG A 177 20.00 20.22 -2.55
C ARG A 177 19.01 20.38 -3.70
N PHE A 178 18.52 21.59 -3.94
CA PHE A 178 17.54 21.87 -5.00
C PHE A 178 18.09 21.57 -6.41
N THR A 179 19.38 21.83 -6.64
CA THR A 179 20.04 21.49 -7.90
C THR A 179 20.08 19.98 -8.12
N ILE A 180 20.37 19.20 -7.07
CA ILE A 180 20.37 17.73 -7.12
C ILE A 180 18.95 17.20 -7.33
N GLU A 181 17.96 17.73 -6.60
CA GLU A 181 16.55 17.37 -6.74
C GLU A 181 16.06 17.55 -8.19
N ASN A 182 16.30 18.73 -8.77
CA ASN A 182 15.88 19.02 -10.14
C ASN A 182 16.63 18.19 -11.19
N ALA A 183 17.93 17.98 -11.02
CA ALA A 183 18.74 17.21 -11.97
C ALA A 183 18.37 15.72 -11.97
N SER A 184 18.07 15.16 -10.81
CA SER A 184 17.74 13.74 -10.65
C SER A 184 16.24 13.46 -10.68
N ARG A 185 15.37 14.48 -10.67
CA ARG A 185 13.90 14.36 -10.52
C ARG A 185 13.52 13.59 -9.25
N THR A 186 14.19 13.91 -8.15
CA THR A 186 13.92 13.35 -6.82
C THR A 186 13.45 14.42 -5.85
N ARG A 187 12.85 14.00 -4.73
CA ARG A 187 12.59 14.86 -3.57
C ARG A 187 13.49 14.44 -2.43
N ILE A 188 14.17 15.39 -1.79
CA ILE A 188 15.19 15.11 -0.78
C ILE A 188 14.84 15.88 0.50
N VAL A 189 14.71 15.16 1.59
CA VAL A 189 14.60 15.73 2.94
C VAL A 189 15.91 15.48 3.68
N LEU A 190 16.46 16.55 4.25
CA LEU A 190 17.64 16.53 5.10
C LEU A 190 17.18 16.66 6.56
N ALA A 191 17.40 15.62 7.36
CA ALA A 191 17.04 15.54 8.78
C ALA A 191 18.29 15.26 9.63
N ASP A 192 19.07 16.33 9.88
CA ASP A 192 20.35 16.28 10.60
C ASP A 192 21.31 15.23 10.03
N THR A 193 21.36 14.06 10.65
CA THR A 193 22.24 12.95 10.24
C THR A 193 21.61 12.05 9.17
N LYS A 194 20.28 12.03 9.09
CA LYS A 194 19.53 11.18 8.18
C LYS A 194 19.08 11.96 6.96
N ILE A 195 19.16 11.31 5.82
CA ILE A 195 18.76 11.87 4.54
C ILE A 195 17.75 10.91 3.94
N HIS A 196 16.62 11.47 3.51
CA HIS A 196 15.55 10.74 2.89
C HIS A 196 15.43 11.18 1.43
N ILE A 197 15.43 10.23 0.51
CA ILE A 197 15.27 10.47 -0.92
C ILE A 197 14.02 9.74 -1.39
N LEU A 198 13.18 10.43 -2.15
CA LEU A 198 12.01 9.89 -2.80
C LEU A 198 12.17 10.03 -4.32
N GLY A 199 11.94 8.94 -5.06
CA GLY A 199 11.96 8.94 -6.52
C GLY A 199 12.01 7.54 -7.13
N SER A 200 12.24 7.46 -8.44
CA SER A 200 12.48 6.16 -9.10
C SER A 200 13.83 5.58 -8.67
N PHE A 201 13.96 4.25 -8.69
CA PHE A 201 15.18 3.56 -8.25
C PHE A 201 16.47 4.08 -8.92
N SER A 202 16.44 4.29 -10.25
CA SER A 202 17.58 4.83 -11.01
C SER A 202 17.92 6.27 -10.61
N ALA A 203 16.89 7.11 -10.41
CA ALA A 203 17.02 8.50 -9.99
C ALA A 203 17.60 8.62 -8.56
N ILE A 204 17.10 7.79 -7.64
CA ILE A 204 17.59 7.71 -6.27
C ILE A 204 19.08 7.36 -6.26
N LYS A 205 19.52 6.39 -7.07
CA LYS A 205 20.93 6.02 -7.15
C LYS A 205 21.82 7.20 -7.54
N ILE A 206 21.41 7.97 -8.55
CA ILE A 206 22.16 9.15 -9.01
C ILE A 206 22.21 10.24 -7.94
N ALA A 207 21.08 10.50 -7.27
CA ALA A 207 21.03 11.45 -6.16
C ALA A 207 21.91 11.01 -4.99
N ARG A 208 21.88 9.71 -4.64
CA ARG A 208 22.73 9.12 -3.60
C ARG A 208 24.20 9.27 -3.93
N ASP A 209 24.62 8.93 -5.15
CA ASP A 209 26.01 9.04 -5.59
C ASP A 209 26.51 10.49 -5.51
N ALA A 210 25.67 11.46 -5.90
CA ALA A 210 25.98 12.88 -5.79
C ALA A 210 26.11 13.35 -4.32
N ILE A 211 25.22 12.90 -3.44
CA ILE A 211 25.29 13.24 -2.01
C ILE A 211 26.50 12.57 -1.35
N CYS A 212 26.78 11.30 -1.65
CA CYS A 212 27.97 10.59 -1.20
C CYS A 212 29.25 11.32 -1.64
N ALA A 213 29.32 11.79 -2.88
CA ALA A 213 30.47 12.56 -3.38
C ALA A 213 30.68 13.86 -2.58
N LEU A 214 29.60 14.55 -2.20
CA LEU A 214 29.67 15.75 -1.36
C LEU A 214 30.14 15.43 0.07
N ILE A 215 29.65 14.34 0.67
CA ILE A 215 30.07 13.86 2.00
C ILE A 215 31.56 13.48 2.00
N LEU A 216 32.03 12.79 0.96
CA LEU A 216 33.43 12.38 0.81
C LEU A 216 34.39 13.55 0.59
N GLY A 217 33.87 14.71 0.21
CA GLY A 217 34.65 15.93 0.12
C GLY A 217 34.83 16.47 -1.30
N SER A 218 34.16 15.91 -2.30
CA SER A 218 34.26 16.36 -3.70
C SER A 218 33.78 17.81 -3.85
N PRO A 219 34.53 18.67 -4.58
CA PRO A 219 34.11 20.05 -4.82
C PRO A 219 32.72 20.12 -5.49
N PRO A 220 31.82 21.03 -5.08
CA PRO A 220 30.46 21.12 -5.64
C PRO A 220 30.45 21.29 -7.17
N GLY A 221 31.42 22.01 -7.73
CA GLY A 221 31.54 22.19 -9.19
C GLY A 221 31.70 20.85 -9.95
N LYS A 222 32.49 19.91 -9.40
CA LYS A 222 32.64 18.58 -9.98
C LYS A 222 31.33 17.79 -9.92
N VAL A 223 30.60 17.90 -8.82
CA VAL A 223 29.31 17.23 -8.62
C VAL A 223 28.25 17.79 -9.59
N TYR A 224 28.19 19.10 -9.78
CA TYR A 224 27.26 19.72 -10.75
C TYR A 224 27.54 19.29 -12.19
N ASN A 225 28.81 19.21 -12.58
CA ASN A 225 29.18 18.73 -13.92
C ASN A 225 28.77 17.26 -14.10
N GLY A 226 29.04 16.42 -13.10
CA GLY A 226 28.61 15.01 -13.11
C GLY A 226 27.09 14.87 -13.24
N LEU A 227 26.32 15.62 -12.44
CA LEU A 227 24.86 15.64 -12.49
C LEU A 227 24.34 16.11 -13.85
N ARG A 228 24.95 17.14 -14.45
CA ARG A 228 24.55 17.64 -15.76
C ARG A 228 24.74 16.59 -16.85
N THR A 229 25.87 15.88 -16.85
CA THR A 229 26.13 14.79 -17.81
C THR A 229 25.15 13.64 -17.64
N VAL A 230 24.88 13.24 -16.40
CA VAL A 230 23.93 12.16 -16.10
C VAL A 230 22.50 12.56 -16.47
N ALA A 231 22.08 13.78 -16.13
CA ALA A 231 20.76 14.31 -16.48
C ALA A 231 20.57 14.49 -17.99
N ALA A 232 21.62 14.81 -18.75
CA ALA A 232 21.58 14.81 -20.21
C ALA A 232 21.32 13.39 -20.76
N ARG A 233 22.10 12.40 -20.29
CA ARG A 233 21.94 10.99 -20.69
C ARG A 233 20.58 10.41 -20.32
N GLN A 234 20.01 10.79 -19.18
CA GLN A 234 18.67 10.35 -18.79
C GLN A 234 17.57 10.92 -19.69
N ARG A 235 17.76 12.14 -20.21
CA ARG A 235 16.81 12.74 -21.15
C ARG A 235 16.90 12.15 -22.55
N GLU A 236 18.08 11.71 -22.98
CA GLU A 236 18.30 11.09 -24.30
C GLU A 236 17.76 9.66 -24.41
N ARG A 237 17.49 8.98 -23.28
CA ARG A 237 16.98 7.60 -23.26
C ARG A 237 15.48 7.48 -23.57
N PHE A 238 14.79 8.61 -23.70
CA PHE A 238 13.35 8.72 -23.98
C PHE A 238 13.12 9.76 -25.07
#